data_AF-A0A9E5CEH4-F1
#
_entry.id   AF-A0A9E5CEH4-F1
#
_cell.length_a   1.000
_cell.length_b   1.000
_cell.length_c   1.000
_cell.angle_alpha   90.00
_cell.angle_beta   90.00
_cell.angle_gamma   90.00
#
_symmetry.space_group_name_H-M   'P 1'
#
loop_
_entity.id
_entity.type
_entity.pdbx_description
1 polymer ?
#
loop_
_entity_poly.entity_id
_entity_poly.type
_entity_poly.pdbx_seq_one_letter_code
_entity_poly.pdbx_strand_id
1 'polypeptide(L)'
;MNRYLRKFGRYALLALPLTIVFAVACGSDTVTTVIETVIVEREVQVEVTREVEKIVVATAAPSDAAAPARVDERFGGELRVALGAAITTLDIHRTTGTTAYEISFAVQERMLAYNRDLIATPLLMDSWTVSNDG
;
A
#
# COMPACT_ATOMS: atom_id res chain seq x y z
N MET A 1 -17.18 -50.30 -27.57
CA MET A 1 -16.00 -49.58 -27.03
C MET A 1 -16.42 -48.15 -26.70
N ASN A 2 -16.51 -47.83 -25.40
CA ASN A 2 -17.34 -46.77 -24.84
C ASN A 2 -16.82 -45.33 -25.10
N ARG A 3 -17.68 -44.47 -25.65
CA ARG A 3 -17.43 -43.02 -25.90
C ARG A 3 -17.17 -42.19 -24.64
N TYR A 4 -17.42 -42.75 -23.46
CA TYR A 4 -17.20 -42.11 -22.16
C TYR A 4 -15.71 -42.00 -21.76
N LEU A 5 -14.86 -42.92 -22.23
CA LEU A 5 -13.43 -42.96 -21.88
C LEU A 5 -12.62 -41.82 -22.54
N ARG A 6 -13.04 -41.32 -23.71
CA ARG A 6 -12.41 -40.18 -24.42
C ARG A 6 -12.73 -38.82 -23.82
N LYS A 7 -13.88 -38.67 -23.14
CA LYS A 7 -14.27 -37.39 -22.52
C LYS A 7 -13.56 -37.19 -21.19
N PHE A 8 -13.42 -38.24 -20.37
CA PHE A 8 -12.66 -38.18 -19.12
C PHE A 8 -11.17 -37.81 -19.32
N GLY A 9 -10.54 -38.30 -20.39
CA GLY A 9 -9.14 -37.99 -20.68
C GLY A 9 -8.86 -36.51 -21.01
N ARG A 10 -9.83 -35.76 -21.55
CA ARG A 10 -9.64 -34.33 -21.88
C ARG A 10 -9.81 -33.42 -20.65
N TYR A 11 -10.66 -33.80 -19.69
CA TYR A 11 -10.84 -33.06 -18.45
C TYR A 11 -9.72 -33.34 -17.44
N ALA A 12 -9.19 -34.57 -17.41
CA ALA A 12 -8.04 -34.93 -16.57
C ALA A 12 -6.74 -34.20 -16.97
N LEU A 13 -6.55 -33.92 -18.27
CA LEU A 13 -5.36 -33.23 -18.80
C LEU A 13 -5.33 -31.71 -18.52
N LEU A 14 -6.50 -31.09 -18.28
CA LEU A 14 -6.63 -29.67 -17.94
C LEU A 14 -6.65 -29.39 -16.43
N ALA A 15 -7.00 -30.39 -15.60
CA ALA A 15 -7.02 -30.23 -14.15
C ALA A 15 -5.64 -30.38 -13.49
N LEU A 16 -4.72 -31.11 -14.13
CA LEU A 16 -3.38 -31.41 -13.60
C LEU A 16 -2.44 -30.18 -13.45
N PRO A 17 -2.39 -29.19 -14.37
CA PRO A 17 -1.54 -28.02 -14.17
C PRO A 17 -2.14 -27.01 -13.16
N LEU A 18 -3.45 -27.05 -12.90
CA LEU A 18 -4.13 -26.09 -12.02
C LEU A 18 -3.81 -26.35 -10.54
N THR A 19 -3.49 -27.59 -10.17
CA THR A 19 -3.13 -27.96 -8.78
C THR A 19 -1.67 -27.65 -8.44
N ILE A 20 -0.78 -27.56 -9.42
CA ILE A 20 0.65 -27.26 -9.21
C ILE A 20 0.86 -25.78 -8.83
N VAL A 21 0.00 -24.87 -9.31
CA VAL A 21 0.09 -23.43 -9.00
C VAL A 21 -0.26 -23.12 -7.53
N PHE A 22 -1.08 -23.94 -6.87
CA PHE A 22 -1.48 -23.73 -5.47
C PHE A 22 -0.44 -24.20 -4.44
N ALA A 23 0.55 -25.02 -4.82
CA ALA A 23 1.50 -25.62 -3.88
C ALA A 23 2.75 -24.77 -3.58
N VAL A 24 3.01 -23.69 -4.33
CA VAL A 24 4.22 -22.84 -4.17
C VAL A 24 3.96 -21.62 -3.27
N ALA A 25 2.74 -21.43 -2.77
CA ALA A 25 2.38 -20.25 -1.95
C ALA A 25 2.57 -20.43 -0.43
N CYS A 26 3.03 -21.59 0.05
CA CYS A 26 3.32 -21.84 1.46
C CYS A 26 4.74 -22.40 1.62
N GLY A 27 5.73 -21.53 1.48
CA GLY A 27 7.11 -21.80 1.83
C GLY A 27 7.68 -20.61 2.59
N SER A 28 7.33 -20.45 3.87
CA SER A 28 8.12 -19.62 4.78
C SER A 28 8.55 -20.49 5.95
N ASP A 29 9.81 -20.92 5.90
CA ASP A 29 10.53 -21.53 7.00
C ASP A 29 10.55 -20.55 8.19
N THR A 30 9.84 -20.89 9.27
CA THR A 30 10.04 -20.23 10.56
C THR A 30 11.18 -20.94 11.28
N VAL A 31 12.41 -20.47 11.05
CA VAL A 31 13.57 -20.79 11.89
C VAL A 31 13.47 -19.94 13.15
N THR A 32 12.93 -20.51 14.23
CA THR A 32 13.04 -19.96 15.58
C THR A 32 14.39 -20.36 16.16
N THR A 33 15.45 -19.60 15.88
CA THR A 33 16.70 -19.71 16.62
C THR A 33 16.59 -18.85 17.88
N VAL A 34 16.47 -19.55 19.00
CA VAL A 34 16.68 -19.08 20.36
C VAL A 34 18.06 -18.42 20.44
N ILE A 35 18.13 -17.13 20.76
CA ILE A 35 19.36 -16.49 21.22
C ILE A 35 19.13 -16.10 22.66
N GLU A 36 19.65 -16.96 23.52
CA GLU A 36 19.85 -16.75 24.95
C GLU A 36 20.70 -15.49 25.13
N THR A 37 20.11 -14.45 25.72
CA THR A 37 20.82 -13.23 26.08
C THR A 37 21.75 -13.52 27.24
N VAL A 38 23.00 -13.88 26.93
CA VAL A 38 24.10 -13.84 27.89
C VAL A 38 24.53 -12.38 28.04
N ILE A 39 24.30 -11.86 29.24
CA ILE A 39 24.75 -10.55 29.69
C ILE A 39 26.28 -10.59 29.75
N VAL A 40 26.93 -9.85 28.85
CA VAL A 40 28.35 -9.50 28.99
C VAL A 40 28.43 -7.99 29.05
N GLU A 41 28.57 -7.50 30.29
CA GLU A 41 29.03 -6.15 30.58
C GLU A 41 30.40 -5.96 29.93
N ARG A 42 30.46 -5.13 28.90
CA ARG A 42 31.69 -4.50 28.49
C ARG A 42 31.40 -3.03 28.22
N GLU A 43 31.62 -2.24 29.27
CA GLU A 43 31.84 -0.81 29.17
C GLU A 43 32.93 -0.55 28.12
N VAL A 44 32.54 0.04 27.00
CA VAL A 44 33.46 0.84 26.21
C VAL A 44 32.76 2.16 25.98
N GLN A 45 33.20 3.15 26.75
CA GLN A 45 32.93 4.56 26.52
C GLN A 45 33.55 4.93 25.17
N VAL A 46 32.77 4.86 24.09
CA VAL A 46 33.03 5.64 22.90
C VAL A 46 32.00 6.75 22.89
N GLU A 47 32.43 7.91 23.35
CA GLU A 47 31.73 9.17 23.23
C GLU A 47 31.67 9.53 21.74
N VAL A 48 30.77 8.87 21.00
CA VAL A 48 30.38 9.30 19.67
C VAL A 48 29.43 10.45 19.90
N THR A 49 29.96 11.66 19.80
CA THR A 49 29.20 12.90 19.67
C THR A 49 28.45 12.85 18.33
N ARG A 50 27.43 12.00 18.25
CA ARG A 50 26.46 12.02 17.16
C ARG A 50 25.54 13.17 17.52
N GLU A 51 25.79 14.34 16.93
CA GLU A 51 24.84 15.43 16.93
C GLU A 51 23.52 14.87 16.38
N VAL A 52 22.61 14.56 17.30
CA VAL A 52 21.21 14.30 16.97
C VAL A 52 20.67 15.66 16.60
N GLU A 53 20.76 16.00 15.31
CA GLU A 53 19.98 17.10 14.74
C GLU A 53 18.52 16.81 15.08
N LYS A 54 18.04 17.48 16.11
CA LYS A 54 16.66 17.44 16.55
C LYS A 54 15.86 18.11 15.43
N ILE A 55 15.39 17.31 14.47
CA ILE A 55 14.44 17.75 13.46
C ILE A 55 13.17 18.12 14.21
N VAL A 56 13.00 19.41 14.49
CA VAL A 56 11.76 19.98 15.00
C VAL A 56 10.79 19.96 13.83
N VAL A 57 10.02 18.88 13.70
CA VAL A 57 8.90 18.81 12.76
C VAL A 57 7.87 19.83 13.24
N ALA A 58 7.81 20.98 12.58
CA ALA A 58 6.77 21.96 12.81
C ALA A 58 5.43 21.32 12.45
N THR A 59 4.62 20.99 13.46
CA THR A 59 3.22 20.64 13.22
C THR A 59 2.53 21.87 12.66
N ALA A 60 2.08 21.80 11.40
CA ALA A 60 1.32 22.88 10.79
C ALA A 60 0.08 23.15 11.65
N ALA A 61 -0.05 24.38 12.14
CA ALA A 61 -1.26 24.79 12.84
C ALA A 61 -2.43 24.84 11.83
N PRO A 62 -3.65 24.42 12.22
CA PRO A 62 -4.81 24.60 11.37
C PRO A 62 -4.97 26.09 11.04
N SER A 63 -5.13 26.40 9.77
CA SER A 63 -5.33 27.77 9.32
C SER A 63 -6.78 28.18 9.54
N ASP A 64 -7.00 29.30 10.23
CA ASP A 64 -8.31 29.97 10.31
C ASP A 64 -8.66 30.73 9.02
N ALA A 65 -7.75 30.75 8.03
CA ALA A 65 -8.01 31.39 6.76
C ALA A 65 -9.12 30.64 6.01
N ALA A 66 -10.26 31.31 5.82
CA ALA A 66 -11.31 30.81 4.96
C ALA A 66 -10.71 30.51 3.57
N ALA A 67 -10.90 29.27 3.10
CA ALA A 67 -10.48 28.89 1.77
C ALA A 67 -11.05 29.89 0.75
N PRO A 68 -10.26 30.32 -0.25
CA PRO A 68 -10.71 31.32 -1.21
C PRO A 68 -12.02 30.87 -1.85
N ALA A 69 -13.01 31.78 -1.89
CA ALA A 69 -14.30 31.52 -2.50
C ALA A 69 -14.09 31.19 -3.97
N ARG A 70 -14.44 29.96 -4.35
CA ARG A 70 -14.30 29.49 -5.73
C ARG A 70 -15.53 29.97 -6.51
N VAL A 71 -15.36 30.99 -7.34
CA VAL A 71 -16.46 31.72 -8.03
C VAL A 71 -16.71 31.27 -9.48
N ASP A 72 -15.99 30.26 -9.95
CA ASP A 72 -16.16 29.71 -11.29
C ASP A 72 -17.42 28.82 -11.36
N GLU A 73 -18.13 28.86 -12.50
CA GLU A 73 -19.37 28.11 -12.75
C GLU A 73 -19.23 26.59 -12.61
N ARG A 74 -18.00 26.06 -12.63
CA ARG A 74 -17.70 24.64 -12.41
C ARG A 74 -17.86 24.20 -10.95
N PHE A 75 -17.96 25.12 -10.00
CA PHE A 75 -18.08 24.81 -8.57
C PHE A 75 -19.54 24.70 -8.13
N GLY A 76 -19.81 23.68 -7.30
CA GLY A 76 -21.16 23.35 -6.83
C GLY A 76 -21.84 22.25 -7.65
N GLY A 77 -22.91 21.67 -7.09
CA GLY A 77 -23.67 20.57 -7.71
C GLY A 77 -23.53 19.22 -7.01
N GLU A 78 -24.27 18.22 -7.48
CA GLU A 78 -24.25 16.83 -7.00
C GLU A 78 -23.84 15.90 -8.15
N LEU A 79 -22.73 15.19 -7.97
CA LEU A 79 -22.30 14.14 -8.89
C LEU A 79 -22.77 12.77 -8.37
N ARG A 80 -23.66 12.11 -9.11
CA ARG A 80 -24.11 10.74 -8.82
C ARG A 80 -23.27 9.74 -9.61
N VAL A 81 -22.62 8.82 -8.89
CA VAL A 81 -21.76 7.78 -9.48
C VAL A 81 -22.34 6.40 -9.16
N ALA A 82 -22.41 5.54 -10.16
CA ALA A 82 -22.77 4.13 -9.99
C ALA A 82 -21.52 3.26 -10.07
N LEU A 83 -21.40 2.29 -9.17
CA LEU A 83 -20.27 1.38 -9.06
C LEU A 83 -20.70 -0.05 -9.43
N GLY A 84 -19.85 -0.78 -10.14
CA GLY A 84 -20.14 -2.14 -10.60
C GLY A 84 -20.08 -3.22 -9.51
N ALA A 85 -19.61 -2.87 -8.30
CA ALA A 85 -19.49 -3.78 -7.17
C ALA A 85 -19.69 -3.03 -5.85
N ALA A 86 -20.03 -3.77 -4.79
CA ALA A 86 -20.13 -3.22 -3.44
C ALA A 86 -18.73 -3.00 -2.84
N ILE A 87 -18.59 -1.94 -2.04
CA ILE A 87 -17.39 -1.66 -1.26
C ILE A 87 -17.52 -2.36 0.09
N THR A 88 -16.60 -3.26 0.41
CA THR A 88 -16.60 -4.03 1.67
C THR A 88 -15.79 -3.37 2.79
N THR A 89 -14.84 -2.50 2.44
CA THR A 89 -14.01 -1.74 3.37
C THR A 89 -13.42 -0.51 2.67
N LEU A 90 -13.17 0.57 3.44
CA LEU A 90 -12.36 1.71 3.01
C LEU A 90 -10.92 1.65 3.53
N ASP A 91 -10.58 0.66 4.35
CA ASP A 91 -9.19 0.37 4.72
C ASP A 91 -8.47 -0.23 3.50
N ILE A 92 -7.69 0.61 2.81
CA ILE A 92 -6.98 0.24 1.58
C ILE A 92 -5.88 -0.81 1.82
N HIS A 93 -5.42 -0.99 3.05
CA HIS A 93 -4.43 -2.03 3.37
C HIS A 93 -5.08 -3.41 3.56
N ARG A 94 -6.42 -3.49 3.56
CA ARG A 94 -7.19 -4.73 3.75
C ARG A 94 -7.95 -5.17 2.50
N THR A 95 -7.73 -4.53 1.35
CA THR A 95 -8.43 -4.84 0.12
C THR A 95 -7.54 -4.64 -1.10
N THR A 96 -7.82 -5.42 -2.15
CA THR A 96 -7.27 -5.22 -3.51
C THR A 96 -8.37 -4.81 -4.51
N GLY A 97 -9.59 -4.57 -4.03
CA GLY A 97 -10.73 -4.19 -4.87
C GLY A 97 -10.59 -2.77 -5.40
N THR A 98 -10.66 -2.61 -6.73
CA THR A 98 -10.53 -1.31 -7.40
C THR A 98 -11.62 -0.32 -6.97
N THR A 99 -12.85 -0.80 -6.75
CA THR A 99 -13.97 0.04 -6.33
C THR A 99 -13.72 0.74 -4.98
N ALA A 100 -13.05 0.07 -4.04
CA ALA A 100 -12.66 0.69 -2.78
C ALA A 100 -11.53 1.72 -2.99
N TYR A 101 -10.60 1.41 -3.89
CA TYR A 101 -9.47 2.27 -4.22
C TYR A 101 -9.93 3.60 -4.86
N GLU A 102 -10.90 3.56 -5.78
CA GLU A 102 -11.49 4.76 -6.41
C GLU A 102 -12.03 5.75 -5.38
N ILE A 103 -12.82 5.28 -4.40
CA ILE A 103 -13.36 6.14 -3.35
C ILE A 103 -12.28 6.63 -2.39
N SER A 104 -11.24 5.82 -2.14
CA SER A 104 -10.12 6.22 -1.27
C SER A 104 -9.44 7.51 -1.75
N PHE A 105 -9.37 7.76 -3.06
CA PHE A 105 -8.80 9.01 -3.59
C PHE A 105 -9.56 10.27 -3.16
N ALA A 106 -10.84 10.14 -2.82
CA ALA A 106 -11.67 11.27 -2.41
C ALA A 106 -11.70 11.49 -0.89
N VAL A 107 -11.38 10.46 -0.09
CA VAL A 107 -11.54 10.49 1.38
C VAL A 107 -10.25 10.28 2.16
N GLN A 108 -9.18 9.83 1.49
CA GLN A 108 -7.86 9.62 2.08
C GLN A 108 -6.80 10.38 1.30
N GLU A 109 -5.85 10.97 2.01
CA GLU A 109 -4.69 11.61 1.43
C GLU A 109 -3.50 10.65 1.40
N ARG A 110 -2.53 10.92 0.52
CA ARG A 110 -1.32 10.11 0.32
C ARG A 110 -0.09 11.02 0.34
N MET A 111 1.10 10.45 0.54
CA MET A 111 2.36 11.21 0.49
C MET A 111 2.54 11.90 -0.87
N LEU A 112 2.27 11.15 -1.94
CA LEU A 112 2.34 11.60 -3.33
C LEU A 112 1.00 11.34 -4.02
N ALA A 113 0.68 12.18 -5.01
CA ALA A 113 -0.37 11.97 -5.99
C ALA A 113 0.21 11.95 -7.40
N TYR A 114 -0.56 11.47 -8.38
CA TYR A 114 -0.17 11.52 -9.78
C TYR A 114 -0.96 12.61 -10.50
N ASN A 115 -0.26 13.44 -11.28
CA ASN A 115 -0.91 14.44 -12.13
C ASN A 115 -1.48 13.79 -13.40
N ARG A 116 -2.06 14.61 -14.29
CA ARG A 116 -2.66 14.14 -15.55
C ARG A 116 -1.67 13.44 -16.49
N ASP A 117 -0.39 13.74 -16.36
CA ASP A 117 0.70 13.16 -17.14
C ASP A 117 1.35 11.97 -16.43
N LEU A 118 0.72 11.46 -15.35
CA LEU A 118 1.19 10.36 -14.52
C LEU A 118 2.54 10.62 -13.85
N ILE A 119 2.90 11.88 -13.64
CA ILE A 119 4.08 12.26 -12.88
C ILE A 119 3.71 12.32 -11.40
N ALA A 120 4.54 11.69 -10.56
CA ALA A 120 4.40 11.77 -9.11
C ALA A 120 4.62 13.21 -8.64
N THR A 121 3.71 13.70 -7.82
CA THR A 121 3.64 15.08 -7.32
C THR A 121 3.38 15.09 -5.82
N PRO A 122 3.97 16.04 -5.07
CA PRO A 122 3.64 16.28 -3.66
C PRO A 122 2.13 16.33 -3.39
N LEU A 123 1.68 15.65 -2.33
CA LEU A 123 0.34 15.86 -1.74
C LEU A 123 0.46 16.14 -0.24
N LEU A 124 0.73 15.13 0.60
CA LEU A 124 1.02 15.33 2.03
C LEU A 124 2.50 15.59 2.32
N MET A 125 3.39 15.15 1.42
CA MET A 125 4.82 15.29 1.62
C MET A 125 5.35 16.50 0.85
N ASP A 126 6.05 17.39 1.54
CA ASP A 126 6.62 18.60 0.93
C ASP A 126 7.90 18.31 0.12
N SER A 127 8.75 17.42 0.61
CA SER A 127 10.01 17.04 -0.05
C SER A 127 10.44 15.64 0.36
N TRP A 128 11.26 15.01 -0.47
CA TRP A 128 11.91 13.74 -0.17
C TRP A 128 13.30 13.70 -0.78
N THR A 129 14.15 12.88 -0.18
CA THR A 129 15.47 12.53 -0.69
C THR A 129 15.54 11.02 -0.83
N VAL A 130 16.16 10.56 -1.91
CA VAL A 130 16.43 9.13 -2.14
C VAL A 130 17.92 8.93 -1.95
N SER A 131 18.33 7.89 -1.23
CA SER A 131 19.75 7.55 -1.07
C SER A 131 20.36 7.05 -2.38
N ASN A 132 21.68 6.96 -2.44
CA ASN A 132 22.39 6.51 -3.65
C ASN A 132 22.10 5.04 -4.01
N ASP A 133 21.63 4.25 -3.05
CA ASP A 133 21.25 2.84 -3.18
C ASP A 133 19.75 2.60 -3.35
N GLY A 134 18.92 3.66 -3.29
CA GLY A 134 17.46 3.58 -3.37
C GLY A 134 16.77 3.13 -2.08
#